data_AF-A0A7X0NKB8-F1
#
_entry.id   AF-A0A7X0NKB8-F1
#
_cell.length_a   1.000
_cell.length_b   1.000
_cell.length_c   1.000
_cell.angle_alpha   90.00
_cell.angle_beta   90.00
_cell.angle_gamma   90.00
#
_symmetry.space_group_name_H-M   'P 1'
#
loop_
_entity.id
_entity.type
_entity.pdbx_description
1 polymer ?
#
loop_
_entity_poly.entity_id
_entity_poly.type
_entity_poly.pdbx_seq_one_letter_code
_entity_poly.pdbx_strand_id
1 'polypeptide(L)'
;MAISRTRSTQHHKVFLPQSARSNQYIMVKLPLTDALIDKHSNLIDEASNEPYKALYQLFADTFFDVNNKYDIESGQFIASDKFARVRYSPERITVETSQQILFLYNPRNHYSQNSYAVGDKRVDKLTLLYLANGDDVRLDSAKFHKKVSIALKEFMQEIGLEDTTVRLRDHQHSTYDLFAKDKGVTGMTSHKFRTIKNRYAADDVTMPAKRDVLNYVVADIPINRRIKNLVEFDKSSSKPFQSLYNEINEAVVAAAKQYHLTDGAVIANDKFPILRSREESSIKEDGEILKLGFNPFEPTGNLSFISEGESLVESVQVVFVATKEDKTSYGYGKFLNQVEQALRQVANKLDYVNDREELVVRVHQHIGYDL
;
A
#
# COMPACT_ATOMS: atom_id res chain seq x y z
N MET A 1 -33.44 -33.28 8.86
CA MET A 1 -32.05 -33.01 8.44
C MET A 1 -31.76 -31.52 8.61
N ALA A 2 -31.06 -31.13 9.67
CA ALA A 2 -30.60 -29.76 9.85
C ALA A 2 -29.33 -29.56 9.01
N ILE A 3 -29.44 -28.84 7.90
CA ILE A 3 -28.31 -28.49 7.05
C ILE A 3 -27.42 -27.55 7.86
N SER A 4 -26.22 -28.03 8.21
CA SER A 4 -25.16 -27.31 8.89
C SER A 4 -24.75 -26.05 8.09
N ARG A 5 -25.41 -24.92 8.38
CA ARG A 5 -25.08 -23.58 7.81
C ARG A 5 -23.86 -22.93 8.46
N THR A 6 -23.29 -23.54 9.50
CA THR A 6 -22.23 -22.95 10.33
C THR A 6 -20.82 -23.11 9.77
N ARG A 7 -20.52 -24.14 8.97
CA ARG A 7 -19.17 -24.33 8.39
C ARG A 7 -18.88 -23.43 7.18
N SER A 8 -19.82 -23.22 6.27
CA SER A 8 -19.52 -22.48 5.02
C SER A 8 -19.24 -20.99 5.24
N THR A 9 -19.86 -20.37 6.25
CA THR A 9 -19.68 -18.94 6.54
C THR A 9 -18.40 -18.62 7.32
N GLN A 10 -17.78 -19.61 7.98
CA GLN A 10 -16.52 -19.45 8.72
C GLN A 10 -15.33 -19.28 7.78
N HIS A 11 -15.30 -19.97 6.63
CA HIS A 11 -14.22 -19.84 5.64
C HIS A 11 -14.09 -18.45 4.99
N HIS A 12 -15.11 -17.59 5.15
CA HIS A 12 -15.12 -16.22 4.64
C HIS A 12 -14.74 -15.17 5.69
N LYS A 13 -14.51 -15.59 6.95
CA LYS A 13 -14.00 -14.73 8.01
C LYS A 13 -12.52 -15.02 8.21
N VAL A 14 -11.76 -13.97 8.44
CA VAL A 14 -10.36 -14.00 8.83
C VAL A 14 -10.29 -13.42 10.22
N PHE A 15 -9.50 -14.03 11.08
CA PHE A 15 -9.32 -13.56 12.44
C PHE A 15 -7.94 -12.91 12.53
N LEU A 16 -7.92 -11.59 12.63
CA LEU A 16 -6.67 -10.86 12.84
C LEU A 16 -6.41 -10.72 14.35
N PRO A 17 -5.15 -10.70 14.79
CA PRO A 17 -4.84 -10.44 16.19
C PRO A 17 -5.28 -9.03 16.59
N GLN A 18 -5.61 -8.82 17.87
CA GLN A 18 -5.97 -7.48 18.37
C GLN A 18 -4.84 -6.45 18.20
N SER A 19 -3.59 -6.90 18.09
CA SER A 19 -2.43 -6.06 17.76
C SER A 19 -2.40 -5.57 16.32
N ALA A 20 -3.30 -6.04 15.44
CA ALA A 20 -3.37 -5.61 14.06
C ALA A 20 -3.61 -4.10 13.95
N ARG A 21 -2.80 -3.44 13.12
CA ARG A 21 -2.81 -1.99 12.94
C ARG A 21 -3.42 -1.66 11.59
N SER A 22 -4.54 -0.95 11.60
CA SER A 22 -5.19 -0.49 10.38
C SER A 22 -4.79 0.94 10.07
N ASN A 23 -4.66 1.23 8.78
CA ASN A 23 -4.28 2.54 8.30
C ASN A 23 -4.98 2.81 6.96
N GLN A 24 -5.38 4.05 6.75
CA GLN A 24 -5.95 4.53 5.49
C GLN A 24 -5.29 5.85 5.12
N TYR A 25 -5.04 6.02 3.84
CA TYR A 25 -4.67 7.30 3.27
C TYR A 25 -5.26 7.44 1.88
N ILE A 26 -5.55 8.68 1.50
CA ILE A 26 -6.00 9.02 0.15
C ILE A 26 -4.90 9.82 -0.51
N MET A 27 -4.46 9.35 -1.67
CA MET A 27 -3.48 10.03 -2.50
C MET A 27 -4.19 10.56 -3.74
N VAL A 28 -4.03 11.84 -3.99
CA VAL A 28 -4.56 12.51 -5.17
C VAL A 28 -3.39 12.98 -6.01
N LYS A 29 -3.43 12.69 -7.32
CA LYS A 29 -2.45 13.20 -8.28
C LYS A 29 -3.12 14.16 -9.23
N LEU A 30 -2.65 15.39 -9.24
CA LEU A 30 -3.15 16.47 -10.07
C LEU A 30 -2.06 16.85 -11.07
N PRO A 31 -2.31 16.78 -12.39
CA PRO A 31 -1.35 17.26 -13.37
C PRO A 31 -1.23 18.78 -13.29
N LEU A 32 0.00 19.28 -13.28
CA LEU A 32 0.26 20.71 -13.36
C LEU A 32 0.27 21.10 -14.84
N THR A 33 -0.91 21.37 -15.41
CA THR A 33 -1.08 21.68 -16.84
C THR A 33 -0.60 23.10 -17.18
N ASP A 34 -0.28 23.34 -18.45
CA ASP A 34 0.10 24.69 -18.92
C ASP A 34 -1.01 25.70 -18.64
N ALA A 35 -2.27 25.32 -18.88
CA ALA A 35 -3.43 26.17 -18.59
C ALA A 35 -3.56 26.56 -17.10
N LEU A 36 -3.18 25.67 -16.16
CA LEU A 36 -3.16 26.01 -14.74
C LEU A 36 -1.99 26.95 -14.42
N ILE A 37 -0.83 26.73 -15.03
CA ILE A 37 0.33 27.60 -14.87
C ILE A 37 0.05 29.00 -15.41
N ASP A 38 -0.54 29.12 -16.59
CA ASP A 38 -0.83 30.40 -17.23
C ASP A 38 -1.75 31.29 -16.37
N LYS A 39 -2.73 30.67 -15.70
CA LYS A 39 -3.64 31.34 -14.75
C LYS A 39 -2.91 31.95 -13.55
N HIS A 40 -1.78 31.38 -13.16
CA HIS A 40 -0.98 31.79 -12.00
C HIS A 40 0.43 32.27 -12.41
N SER A 41 0.59 32.70 -13.67
CA SER A 41 1.87 33.11 -14.26
C SER A 41 2.52 34.27 -13.51
N ASN A 42 1.71 35.12 -12.88
CA ASN A 42 2.17 36.22 -12.02
C ASN A 42 2.92 35.75 -10.76
N LEU A 43 2.85 34.47 -10.40
CA LEU A 43 3.55 33.87 -9.26
C LEU A 43 4.84 33.14 -9.68
N ILE A 44 5.18 33.18 -10.96
CA ILE A 44 6.36 32.49 -11.50
C ILE A 44 7.40 33.53 -11.85
N ASP A 45 8.57 33.43 -11.21
CA ASP A 45 9.72 34.29 -11.47
C ASP A 45 10.86 33.46 -12.06
N GLU A 46 10.92 33.38 -13.39
CA GLU A 46 11.96 32.62 -14.10
C GLU A 46 13.39 33.13 -13.85
N ALA A 47 13.55 34.35 -13.33
CA ALA A 47 14.87 34.88 -12.98
C ALA A 47 15.34 34.43 -11.58
N SER A 48 14.45 33.85 -10.77
CA SER A 48 14.76 33.32 -9.45
C SER A 48 15.41 31.93 -9.53
N ASN A 49 16.21 31.58 -8.51
CA ASN A 49 16.72 30.21 -8.34
C ASN A 49 15.59 29.21 -8.00
N GLU A 50 14.42 29.70 -7.54
CA GLU A 50 13.24 28.89 -7.26
C GLU A 50 11.99 29.48 -7.94
N PRO A 51 11.86 29.37 -9.27
CA PRO A 51 10.82 30.06 -10.04
C PRO A 51 9.39 29.73 -9.60
N TYR A 52 9.14 28.50 -9.13
CA TYR A 52 7.80 28.00 -8.83
C TYR A 52 7.45 28.08 -7.33
N LYS A 53 8.32 28.63 -6.49
CA LYS A 53 8.15 28.62 -5.03
C LYS A 53 6.85 29.30 -4.59
N ALA A 54 6.57 30.49 -5.11
CA ALA A 54 5.39 31.25 -4.70
C ALA A 54 4.09 30.56 -5.15
N LEU A 55 4.09 29.96 -6.35
CA LEU A 55 2.97 29.15 -6.84
C LEU A 55 2.70 27.95 -5.92
N TYR A 56 3.73 27.17 -5.60
CA TYR A 56 3.57 26.00 -4.73
C TYR A 56 3.19 26.36 -3.30
N GLN A 57 3.69 27.49 -2.79
CA GLN A 57 3.29 28.01 -1.49
C GLN A 57 1.80 28.37 -1.49
N LEU A 58 1.31 29.11 -2.49
CA LEU A 58 -0.11 29.45 -2.61
C LEU A 58 -0.96 28.18 -2.62
N PHE A 59 -0.63 27.19 -3.45
CA PHE A 59 -1.39 25.94 -3.52
C PHE A 59 -1.32 25.14 -2.22
N ALA A 60 -0.19 25.14 -1.51
CA ALA A 60 -0.09 24.49 -0.21
C ALA A 60 -0.98 25.19 0.83
N ASP A 61 -0.97 26.51 0.87
CA ASP A 61 -1.78 27.30 1.81
C ASP A 61 -3.28 27.08 1.55
N THR A 62 -3.72 27.17 0.29
CA THR A 62 -5.10 26.85 -0.12
C THR A 62 -5.48 25.43 0.28
N PHE A 63 -4.59 24.46 0.07
CA PHE A 63 -4.82 23.07 0.46
C PHE A 63 -5.01 22.91 1.97
N PHE A 64 -4.21 23.59 2.80
CA PHE A 64 -4.33 23.52 4.25
C PHE A 64 -5.57 24.26 4.76
N ASP A 65 -5.92 25.41 4.19
CA ASP A 65 -7.13 26.15 4.54
C ASP A 65 -8.39 25.30 4.28
N VAL A 66 -8.47 24.66 3.11
CA VAL A 66 -9.55 23.73 2.79
C VAL A 66 -9.56 22.53 3.74
N ASN A 67 -8.41 21.94 4.04
CA ASN A 67 -8.34 20.85 5.02
C ASN A 67 -8.86 21.27 6.40
N ASN A 68 -8.49 22.47 6.87
CA ASN A 68 -8.94 23.00 8.14
C ASN A 68 -10.45 23.22 8.16
N LYS A 69 -11.04 23.73 7.06
CA LYS A 69 -12.48 23.90 6.91
C LYS A 69 -13.25 22.58 7.04
N TYR A 70 -12.70 21.50 6.49
CA TYR A 70 -13.32 20.17 6.52
C TYR A 70 -12.87 19.30 7.69
N ASP A 71 -12.10 19.84 8.64
CA ASP A 71 -11.60 19.11 9.79
C ASP A 71 -10.79 17.87 9.34
N ILE A 72 -9.85 18.09 8.42
CA ILE A 72 -8.86 17.11 7.97
C ILE A 72 -7.52 17.48 8.59
N GLU A 73 -7.22 16.85 9.72
CA GLU A 73 -6.09 17.22 10.58
C GLU A 73 -4.73 16.77 10.03
N SER A 74 -4.71 15.82 9.09
CA SER A 74 -3.46 15.31 8.49
C SER A 74 -3.47 15.36 6.96
N GLY A 75 -2.84 16.40 6.41
CA GLY A 75 -2.68 16.60 4.97
C GLY A 75 -1.22 16.89 4.62
N GLN A 76 -0.67 16.28 3.56
CA GLN A 76 0.66 16.58 3.05
C GLN A 76 0.55 17.08 1.62
N PHE A 77 1.09 18.28 1.38
CA PHE A 77 1.22 18.83 0.03
C PHE A 77 2.59 18.44 -0.52
N ILE A 78 2.66 17.86 -1.71
CA ILE A 78 3.92 17.38 -2.29
C ILE A 78 4.05 17.89 -3.73
N ALA A 79 5.04 18.74 -3.94
CA ALA A 79 5.45 19.29 -5.22
C ALA A 79 6.95 19.04 -5.44
N SER A 80 7.32 17.75 -5.57
CA SER A 80 8.71 17.32 -5.75
C SER A 80 8.88 16.13 -6.72
N ASP A 81 7.80 15.67 -7.36
CA ASP A 81 7.69 14.42 -8.13
C ASP A 81 8.02 13.13 -7.35
N LYS A 82 8.36 13.23 -6.06
CA LYS A 82 8.65 12.08 -5.20
C LYS A 82 7.40 11.26 -4.94
N PHE A 83 7.59 9.96 -4.80
CA PHE A 83 6.51 9.03 -4.50
C PHE A 83 6.21 8.99 -2.99
N ALA A 84 4.99 9.34 -2.60
CA ALA A 84 4.58 9.22 -1.20
C ALA A 84 4.22 7.79 -0.81
N ARG A 85 4.73 7.34 0.34
CA ARG A 85 4.38 6.06 0.97
C ARG A 85 3.99 6.27 2.40
N VAL A 86 3.04 5.48 2.86
CA VAL A 86 2.51 5.60 4.20
C VAL A 86 2.56 4.23 4.86
N ARG A 87 3.09 4.17 6.08
CA ARG A 87 3.06 2.98 6.92
C ARG A 87 2.67 3.36 8.34
N TYR A 88 2.03 2.41 9.02
CA TYR A 88 1.82 2.55 10.46
C TYR A 88 3.17 2.53 11.19
N SER A 89 3.32 3.41 12.18
CA SER A 89 4.43 3.40 13.13
C SER A 89 3.98 4.01 14.46
N PRO A 90 4.41 3.46 15.60
CA PRO A 90 4.15 4.08 16.90
C PRO A 90 4.83 5.45 17.03
N GLU A 91 5.95 5.66 16.32
CA GLU A 91 6.68 6.93 16.27
C GLU A 91 6.41 7.67 14.96
N ARG A 92 6.37 9.00 15.03
CA ARG A 92 6.20 9.85 13.85
C ARG A 92 7.57 10.12 13.22
N ILE A 93 7.78 9.60 12.02
CA ILE A 93 9.02 9.81 11.27
C ILE A 93 8.66 10.07 9.81
N THR A 94 9.25 11.10 9.22
CA THR A 94 9.24 11.29 7.77
C THR A 94 10.66 11.05 7.26
N VAL A 95 10.81 10.11 6.33
CA VAL A 95 12.09 9.83 5.67
C VAL A 95 11.96 10.18 4.20
N GLU A 96 12.87 11.01 3.71
CA GLU A 96 12.89 11.45 2.31
C GLU A 96 14.16 10.94 1.63
N THR A 97 13.98 10.38 0.43
CA THR A 97 15.07 9.97 -0.46
C THR A 97 15.02 10.80 -1.74
N SER A 98 15.81 10.43 -2.75
CA SER A 98 15.73 11.05 -4.07
C SER A 98 14.43 10.72 -4.82
N GLN A 99 13.80 9.58 -4.55
CA GLN A 99 12.61 9.13 -5.30
C GLN A 99 11.34 9.01 -4.46
N GLN A 100 11.41 8.94 -3.12
CA GLN A 100 10.24 8.75 -2.26
C GLN A 100 10.23 9.61 -1.00
N ILE A 101 9.03 9.78 -0.44
CA ILE A 101 8.81 10.31 0.91
C ILE A 101 8.01 9.24 1.66
N LEU A 102 8.61 8.67 2.71
CA LEU A 102 8.00 7.69 3.59
C LEU A 102 7.45 8.37 4.85
N PHE A 103 6.14 8.31 5.01
CA PHE A 103 5.40 8.78 6.17
C PHE A 103 5.12 7.61 7.11
N LEU A 104 5.83 7.58 8.24
CA LEU A 104 5.57 6.68 9.35
C LEU A 104 4.70 7.40 10.37
N TYR A 105 3.46 6.95 10.56
CA TYR A 105 2.54 7.60 11.49
C TYR A 105 1.56 6.64 12.17
N ASN A 106 1.00 7.10 13.29
CA ASN A 106 -0.07 6.43 14.02
C ASN A 106 -1.34 7.26 13.85
N PRO A 107 -2.39 6.73 13.19
CA PRO A 107 -3.65 7.43 13.00
C PRO A 107 -4.29 7.99 14.29
N ARG A 108 -4.03 7.36 15.44
CA ARG A 108 -4.63 7.77 16.71
C ARG A 108 -4.02 9.03 17.31
N ASN A 109 -2.72 9.25 17.11
CA ASN A 109 -1.98 10.22 17.92
C ASN A 109 -1.14 11.19 17.07
N HIS A 110 -0.93 10.92 15.78
CA HIS A 110 -0.09 11.75 14.93
C HIS A 110 -0.95 12.58 13.97
N TYR A 111 -0.84 13.88 14.11
CA TYR A 111 -1.53 14.88 13.32
C TYR A 111 -0.49 15.79 12.70
N SER A 112 -0.58 16.05 11.40
CA SER A 112 0.37 16.96 10.76
C SER A 112 -0.10 17.52 9.43
N GLN A 113 0.18 18.79 9.21
CA GLN A 113 0.07 19.46 7.92
C GLN A 113 1.46 19.96 7.48
N ASN A 114 2.04 19.39 6.42
CA ASN A 114 3.35 19.81 5.92
C ASN A 114 3.39 19.90 4.40
N SER A 115 4.23 20.80 3.88
CA SER A 115 4.51 20.96 2.46
C SER A 115 5.91 20.44 2.13
N TYR A 116 6.02 19.64 1.07
CA TYR A 116 7.24 19.10 0.49
C TYR A 116 7.36 19.57 -0.95
N ALA A 117 7.61 20.87 -1.11
CA ALA A 117 7.71 21.53 -2.41
C ALA A 117 9.16 21.89 -2.73
N VAL A 118 9.58 21.64 -3.98
CA VAL A 118 10.88 22.07 -4.51
C VAL A 118 10.61 23.09 -5.60
N GLY A 119 10.92 24.37 -5.35
CA GLY A 119 10.55 25.48 -6.22
C GLY A 119 11.48 25.71 -7.41
N ASP A 120 12.60 24.99 -7.49
CA ASP A 120 13.62 25.12 -8.55
C ASP A 120 13.13 24.69 -9.94
N LYS A 121 12.11 23.83 -9.99
CA LYS A 121 11.55 23.30 -11.23
C LYS A 121 10.05 23.13 -11.19
N ARG A 122 9.48 23.08 -12.38
CA ARG A 122 8.13 22.61 -12.61
C ARG A 122 8.06 21.11 -12.33
N VAL A 123 7.08 20.70 -11.52
CA VAL A 123 6.77 19.28 -11.32
C VAL A 123 5.76 18.79 -12.35
N ASP A 124 5.82 17.50 -12.69
CA ASP A 124 4.84 16.91 -13.60
C ASP A 124 3.45 16.88 -12.95
N LYS A 125 3.41 16.55 -11.64
CA LYS A 125 2.17 16.37 -10.89
C LYS A 125 2.31 16.82 -9.44
N LEU A 126 1.32 17.56 -8.98
CA LEU A 126 1.10 17.78 -7.55
C LEU A 126 0.54 16.50 -6.94
N THR A 127 1.04 16.12 -5.77
CA THR A 127 0.50 15.02 -4.98
C THR A 127 -0.06 15.56 -3.67
N LEU A 128 -1.35 15.37 -3.45
CA LEU A 128 -2.00 15.66 -2.17
C LEU A 128 -2.19 14.34 -1.43
N LEU A 129 -1.70 14.28 -0.20
CA LEU A 129 -1.78 13.09 0.63
C LEU A 129 -2.61 13.39 1.87
N TYR A 130 -3.76 12.74 1.99
CA TYR A 130 -4.65 12.84 3.14
C TYR A 130 -4.46 11.58 4.00
N LEU A 131 -4.11 11.75 5.27
CA LEU A 131 -3.91 10.65 6.21
C LEU A 131 -5.14 10.57 7.12
N ALA A 132 -5.68 9.37 7.31
CA ALA A 132 -6.83 9.20 8.19
C ALA A 132 -6.39 9.27 9.67
N ASN A 133 -7.19 9.95 10.49
CA ASN A 133 -6.99 10.00 11.93
C ASN A 133 -8.17 9.37 12.68
N GLY A 134 -7.91 8.90 13.91
CA GLY A 134 -8.92 8.34 14.82
C GLY A 134 -8.65 6.90 15.26
N ASP A 135 -9.51 6.40 16.14
CA ASP A 135 -9.35 5.10 16.80
C ASP A 135 -9.64 3.90 15.90
N ASP A 136 -10.62 4.05 15.01
CA ASP A 136 -11.19 2.97 14.19
C ASP A 136 -11.24 3.34 12.70
N VAL A 137 -10.07 3.70 12.17
CA VAL A 137 -9.83 4.16 10.78
C VAL A 137 -10.55 3.31 9.73
N ARG A 138 -10.62 1.99 9.94
CA ARG A 138 -11.27 1.09 8.98
C ARG A 138 -12.80 1.23 8.98
N LEU A 139 -13.42 1.48 10.12
CA LEU A 139 -14.86 1.71 10.23
C LEU A 139 -15.22 3.08 9.63
N ASP A 140 -14.46 4.12 9.96
CA ASP A 140 -14.73 5.48 9.48
C ASP A 140 -14.23 5.76 8.05
N SER A 141 -13.68 4.74 7.38
CA SER A 141 -13.04 4.92 6.07
C SER A 141 -13.93 5.52 4.98
N ALA A 142 -15.23 5.19 4.97
CA ALA A 142 -16.18 5.76 4.02
C ALA A 142 -16.43 7.26 4.29
N LYS A 143 -16.55 7.63 5.58
CA LYS A 143 -16.74 9.03 6.00
C LYS A 143 -15.50 9.86 5.66
N PHE A 144 -14.31 9.33 5.95
CA PHE A 144 -13.05 9.97 5.60
C PHE A 144 -12.95 10.18 4.08
N HIS A 145 -13.26 9.17 3.29
CA HIS A 145 -13.26 9.27 1.83
C HIS A 145 -14.24 10.33 1.30
N LYS A 146 -15.46 10.38 1.85
CA LYS A 146 -16.46 11.40 1.51
C LYS A 146 -15.95 12.80 1.85
N LYS A 147 -15.41 12.99 3.06
CA LYS A 147 -14.84 14.25 3.54
C LYS A 147 -13.72 14.73 2.61
N VAL A 148 -12.75 13.86 2.30
CA VAL A 148 -11.65 14.17 1.36
C VAL A 148 -12.15 14.48 -0.04
N SER A 149 -13.16 13.75 -0.55
CA SER A 149 -13.70 14.01 -1.88
C SER A 149 -14.38 15.39 -2.00
N ILE A 150 -15.01 15.87 -0.92
CA ILE A 150 -15.61 17.21 -0.88
C ILE A 150 -14.52 18.27 -0.79
N ALA A 151 -13.57 18.11 0.14
CA ALA A 151 -12.42 19.01 0.30
C ALA A 151 -11.62 19.15 -1.00
N LEU A 152 -11.36 18.03 -1.68
CA LEU A 152 -10.64 18.04 -2.94
C LEU A 152 -11.36 18.85 -4.03
N LYS A 153 -12.68 18.72 -4.15
CA LYS A 153 -13.46 19.50 -5.14
C LYS A 153 -13.39 21.00 -4.85
N GLU A 154 -13.46 21.39 -3.58
CA GLU A 154 -13.33 22.79 -3.19
C GLU A 154 -11.92 23.32 -3.49
N PHE A 155 -10.87 22.58 -3.09
CA PHE A 155 -9.49 22.93 -3.42
C PHE A 155 -9.29 23.12 -4.93
N MET A 156 -9.81 22.20 -5.75
CA MET A 156 -9.71 22.26 -7.21
C MET A 156 -10.42 23.51 -7.78
N GLN A 157 -11.57 23.88 -7.23
CA GLN A 157 -12.28 25.11 -7.61
C GLN A 157 -11.46 26.35 -7.24
N GLU A 158 -10.88 26.40 -6.05
CA GLU A 158 -10.10 27.55 -5.57
C GLU A 158 -8.81 27.78 -6.39
N ILE A 159 -8.13 26.70 -6.81
CA ILE A 159 -6.95 26.83 -7.68
C ILE A 159 -7.30 26.98 -9.17
N GLY A 160 -8.57 26.82 -9.55
CA GLY A 160 -9.06 26.93 -10.92
C GLY A 160 -8.75 25.73 -11.82
N LEU A 161 -8.71 24.52 -11.26
CA LEU A 161 -8.49 23.26 -11.99
C LEU A 161 -9.84 22.58 -12.36
N GLU A 162 -9.89 21.99 -13.55
CA GLU A 162 -11.07 21.23 -14.03
C GLU A 162 -11.00 19.74 -13.63
N ASP A 163 -12.15 19.15 -13.28
CA ASP A 163 -12.27 17.84 -12.62
C ASP A 163 -11.63 16.66 -13.38
N THR A 164 -11.66 16.69 -14.73
CA THR A 164 -11.46 15.50 -15.58
C THR A 164 -10.04 14.93 -15.63
N THR A 165 -9.06 15.58 -15.01
CA THR A 165 -7.64 15.17 -15.08
C THR A 165 -7.08 14.64 -13.76
N VAL A 166 -7.88 14.65 -12.69
CA VAL A 166 -7.43 14.32 -11.34
C VAL A 166 -7.70 12.86 -11.01
N ARG A 167 -6.63 12.16 -10.60
CA ARG A 167 -6.72 10.75 -10.15
C ARG A 167 -6.75 10.70 -8.63
N LEU A 168 -7.86 10.19 -8.07
CA LEU A 168 -7.97 9.88 -6.64
C LEU A 168 -7.64 8.39 -6.40
N ARG A 169 -6.86 8.11 -5.36
CA ARG A 169 -6.51 6.75 -4.92
C ARG A 169 -6.72 6.60 -3.42
N ASP A 170 -7.56 5.66 -3.03
CA ASP A 170 -7.80 5.31 -1.63
C ASP A 170 -7.07 4.02 -1.29
N HIS A 171 -6.12 4.13 -0.38
CA HIS A 171 -5.24 3.06 0.05
C HIS A 171 -5.59 2.68 1.49
N GLN A 172 -5.99 1.43 1.68
CA GLN A 172 -6.26 0.87 3.01
C GLN A 172 -5.38 -0.32 3.25
N HIS A 173 -4.76 -0.37 4.42
CA HIS A 173 -3.97 -1.53 4.80
C HIS A 173 -4.14 -1.91 6.26
N SER A 174 -3.96 -3.20 6.53
CA SER A 174 -3.91 -3.76 7.87
C SER A 174 -2.62 -4.56 8.01
N THR A 175 -1.81 -4.20 9.00
CA THR A 175 -0.51 -4.81 9.28
C THR A 175 -0.60 -5.61 10.58
N TYR A 176 -0.07 -6.82 10.58
CA TYR A 176 -0.01 -7.66 11.79
C TYR A 176 1.13 -8.67 11.66
N ASP A 177 1.53 -9.25 12.79
CA ASP A 177 2.45 -10.37 12.83
C ASP A 177 1.67 -11.69 12.75
N LEU A 178 2.05 -12.58 11.84
CA LEU A 178 1.40 -13.88 11.65
C LEU A 178 1.45 -14.73 12.93
N PHE A 179 2.49 -14.58 13.75
CA PHE A 179 2.70 -15.35 14.97
C PHE A 179 2.27 -14.62 16.24
N ALA A 180 1.51 -13.52 16.14
CA ALA A 180 1.08 -12.75 17.30
C ALA A 180 0.43 -13.62 18.39
N LYS A 181 -0.36 -14.63 18.00
CA LYS A 181 -0.99 -15.57 18.94
C LYS A 181 0.04 -16.44 19.66
N ASP A 182 1.03 -16.95 18.94
CA ASP A 182 2.11 -17.78 19.49
C ASP A 182 2.96 -16.97 20.49
N LYS A 183 3.04 -15.65 20.31
CA LYS A 183 3.68 -14.68 21.22
C LYS A 183 2.81 -14.25 22.41
N GLY A 184 1.64 -14.85 22.59
CA GLY A 184 0.75 -14.56 23.71
C GLY A 184 -0.19 -13.36 23.53
N VAL A 185 -0.29 -12.79 22.32
CA VAL A 185 -1.34 -11.79 22.05
C VAL A 185 -2.71 -12.46 22.14
N THR A 186 -3.47 -12.09 23.16
CA THR A 186 -4.85 -12.57 23.36
C THR A 186 -5.83 -11.66 22.63
N GLY A 187 -6.93 -12.24 22.15
CA GLY A 187 -7.97 -11.51 21.41
C GLY A 187 -7.78 -11.54 19.90
N MET A 188 -8.89 -11.75 19.20
CA MET A 188 -8.93 -11.73 17.73
C MET A 188 -10.15 -10.96 17.25
N THR A 189 -9.96 -10.19 16.19
CA THR A 189 -11.03 -9.46 15.52
C THR A 189 -11.39 -10.18 14.23
N SER A 190 -12.69 -10.43 14.02
CA SER A 190 -13.19 -11.08 12.81
C SER A 190 -13.39 -10.08 11.67
N HIS A 191 -12.72 -10.30 10.55
CA HIS A 191 -12.84 -9.51 9.33
C HIS A 191 -13.37 -10.34 8.17
N LYS A 192 -14.23 -9.75 7.33
CA LYS A 192 -14.67 -10.36 6.05
C LYS A 192 -13.91 -9.82 4.84
N PHE A 193 -13.13 -8.74 5.01
CA PHE A 193 -12.46 -8.02 3.93
C PHE A 193 -13.39 -7.78 2.72
N ARG A 194 -14.57 -7.21 3.00
CA ARG A 194 -15.51 -6.77 1.97
C ARG A 194 -14.81 -5.77 1.03
N THR A 195 -15.22 -5.75 -0.23
CA THR A 195 -14.73 -4.76 -1.20
C THR A 195 -14.97 -3.34 -0.68
N ILE A 196 -14.10 -2.40 -1.05
CA ILE A 196 -14.26 -0.98 -0.68
C ILE A 196 -15.64 -0.48 -1.12
N LYS A 197 -16.04 -0.75 -2.37
CA LYS A 197 -17.37 -0.44 -2.90
C LYS A 197 -18.52 -0.89 -1.99
N ASN A 198 -18.50 -2.15 -1.53
CA ASN A 198 -19.59 -2.68 -0.72
C ASN A 198 -19.57 -2.15 0.71
N ARG A 199 -18.41 -1.76 1.24
CA ARG A 199 -18.32 -1.09 2.55
C ARG A 199 -18.87 0.33 2.46
N TYR A 200 -18.43 1.08 1.47
CA TYR A 200 -18.78 2.49 1.29
C TYR A 200 -20.27 2.68 0.96
N ALA A 201 -20.87 1.73 0.24
CA ALA A 201 -22.31 1.72 -0.02
C ALA A 201 -23.16 1.60 1.27
N ALA A 202 -22.61 1.07 2.37
CA ALA A 202 -23.33 1.01 3.64
C ALA A 202 -23.41 2.38 4.36
N ASP A 203 -22.56 3.33 3.95
CA ASP A 203 -22.49 4.71 4.45
C ASP A 203 -22.94 5.72 3.37
N ASP A 204 -23.75 5.28 2.41
CA ASP A 204 -24.27 6.08 1.28
C ASP A 204 -23.18 6.73 0.41
N VAL A 205 -21.99 6.13 0.35
CA VAL A 205 -20.90 6.57 -0.52
C VAL A 205 -20.85 5.70 -1.77
N THR A 206 -21.26 6.28 -2.91
CA THR A 206 -21.24 5.61 -4.21
C THR A 206 -19.88 5.69 -4.88
N MET A 207 -19.34 4.54 -5.31
CA MET A 207 -18.11 4.49 -6.09
C MET A 207 -18.39 4.58 -7.60
N PRO A 208 -17.56 5.28 -8.39
CA PRO A 208 -17.67 5.31 -9.84
C PRO A 208 -17.65 3.92 -10.48
N ALA A 209 -18.34 3.77 -11.62
CA ALA A 209 -18.41 2.50 -12.35
C ALA A 209 -17.02 2.06 -12.85
N LYS A 210 -16.33 2.95 -13.55
CA LYS A 210 -14.94 2.78 -14.03
C LYS A 210 -13.98 3.12 -12.89
N ARG A 211 -13.20 2.12 -12.47
CA ARG A 211 -12.24 2.24 -11.37
C ARG A 211 -11.25 1.08 -11.41
N ASP A 212 -10.04 1.35 -10.97
CA ASP A 212 -9.05 0.32 -10.69
C ASP A 212 -9.33 -0.23 -9.29
N VAL A 213 -9.22 -1.55 -9.15
CA VAL A 213 -9.33 -2.22 -7.86
C VAL A 213 -8.18 -3.20 -7.74
N LEU A 214 -7.44 -3.14 -6.65
CA LEU A 214 -6.36 -4.08 -6.38
C LEU A 214 -6.42 -4.50 -4.91
N ASN A 215 -6.39 -5.81 -4.67
CA ASN A 215 -6.31 -6.36 -3.32
C ASN A 215 -5.15 -7.33 -3.30
N TYR A 216 -4.25 -7.19 -2.34
CA TYR A 216 -3.01 -7.96 -2.30
C TYR A 216 -2.47 -8.05 -0.88
N VAL A 217 -1.57 -8.99 -0.65
CA VAL A 217 -0.83 -9.15 0.59
C VAL A 217 0.66 -8.97 0.31
N VAL A 218 1.35 -8.28 1.20
CA VAL A 218 2.82 -8.26 1.25
C VAL A 218 3.24 -8.85 2.59
N ALA A 219 4.03 -9.91 2.56
CA ALA A 219 4.67 -10.49 3.73
C ALA A 219 6.18 -10.25 3.66
N ASP A 220 6.78 -9.82 4.76
CA ASP A 220 8.24 -9.67 4.84
C ASP A 220 8.83 -10.86 5.62
N ILE A 221 9.81 -11.54 5.02
CA ILE A 221 10.59 -12.64 5.60
C ILE A 221 11.95 -12.06 5.98
N PRO A 222 12.18 -11.69 7.27
CA PRO A 222 13.43 -11.05 7.68
C PRO A 222 14.59 -12.04 7.63
N ILE A 223 15.71 -11.65 7.03
CA ILE A 223 16.88 -12.53 6.90
C ILE A 223 17.73 -12.46 8.16
N ASN A 224 17.45 -13.38 9.09
CA ASN A 224 18.20 -13.50 10.34
C ASN A 224 19.31 -14.58 10.25
N ARG A 225 20.09 -14.73 11.33
CA ARG A 225 21.18 -15.72 11.39
C ARG A 225 20.71 -17.15 11.14
N ARG A 226 19.52 -17.53 11.61
CA ARG A 226 18.98 -18.88 11.49
C ARG A 226 18.60 -19.17 10.03
N ILE A 227 17.86 -18.27 9.39
CA ILE A 227 17.49 -18.41 7.97
C ILE A 227 18.73 -18.51 7.08
N LYS A 228 19.77 -17.71 7.36
CA LYS A 228 21.05 -17.81 6.64
C LYS A 228 21.74 -19.17 6.75
N ASN A 229 21.54 -19.87 7.87
CA ASN A 229 22.14 -21.18 8.11
C ASN A 229 21.35 -22.33 7.46
N LEU A 230 20.24 -22.06 6.79
CA LEU A 230 19.48 -23.08 6.05
C LEU A 230 20.21 -23.55 4.78
N VAL A 231 21.14 -22.74 4.27
CA VAL A 231 21.91 -23.03 3.05
C VAL A 231 23.39 -22.76 3.29
N GLU A 232 24.24 -23.42 2.50
CA GLU A 232 25.65 -23.06 2.40
C GLU A 232 25.85 -21.96 1.36
N PHE A 233 26.65 -20.95 1.70
CA PHE A 233 27.00 -19.88 0.77
C PHE A 233 28.30 -20.21 0.05
N ASP A 234 28.25 -20.25 -1.28
CA ASP A 234 29.46 -20.26 -2.09
C ASP A 234 30.05 -18.85 -2.13
N LYS A 235 30.98 -18.58 -1.21
CA LYS A 235 31.67 -17.28 -1.11
C LYS A 235 32.56 -16.98 -2.32
N SER A 236 32.83 -17.96 -3.18
CA SER A 236 33.63 -17.76 -4.39
C SER A 236 32.79 -17.35 -5.61
N SER A 237 31.46 -17.50 -5.52
CA SER A 237 30.51 -17.07 -6.54
C SER A 237 30.36 -15.55 -6.58
N SER A 238 30.08 -15.01 -7.77
CA SER A 238 29.64 -13.61 -7.91
C SER A 238 28.26 -13.36 -7.30
N LYS A 239 27.47 -14.41 -7.08
CA LYS A 239 26.13 -14.36 -6.47
C LYS A 239 26.03 -15.28 -5.26
N PRO A 240 26.78 -15.00 -4.18
CA PRO A 240 26.91 -15.91 -3.04
C PRO A 240 25.58 -16.18 -2.31
N PHE A 241 24.59 -15.28 -2.41
CA PHE A 241 23.33 -15.39 -1.68
C PHE A 241 22.18 -16.01 -2.50
N GLN A 242 22.41 -16.32 -3.78
CA GLN A 242 21.35 -16.85 -4.66
C GLN A 242 20.77 -18.18 -4.16
N SER A 243 21.57 -19.04 -3.53
CA SER A 243 21.10 -20.31 -2.96
C SER A 243 20.02 -20.09 -1.90
N LEU A 244 20.20 -19.10 -1.03
CA LEU A 244 19.22 -18.74 -0.01
C LEU A 244 17.91 -18.24 -0.63
N TYR A 245 18.01 -17.38 -1.64
CA TYR A 245 16.83 -16.83 -2.30
C TYR A 245 16.06 -17.90 -3.06
N ASN A 246 16.76 -18.86 -3.66
CA ASN A 246 16.12 -20.01 -4.30
C ASN A 246 15.39 -20.88 -3.27
N GLU A 247 15.99 -21.20 -2.13
CA GLU A 247 15.34 -22.00 -1.07
C GLU A 247 14.05 -21.32 -0.56
N ILE A 248 14.10 -20.00 -0.31
CA ILE A 248 12.92 -19.23 0.10
C ILE A 248 11.86 -19.23 -1.01
N ASN A 249 12.26 -18.99 -2.27
CA ASN A 249 11.34 -18.98 -3.41
C ASN A 249 10.68 -20.36 -3.60
N GLU A 250 11.43 -21.46 -3.49
CA GLU A 250 10.88 -22.81 -3.59
C GLU A 250 9.85 -23.08 -2.49
N ALA A 251 10.14 -22.70 -1.25
CA ALA A 251 9.20 -22.81 -0.14
C ALA A 251 7.90 -22.03 -0.43
N VAL A 252 8.02 -20.79 -0.93
CA VAL A 252 6.87 -19.93 -1.28
C VAL A 252 6.08 -20.50 -2.44
N VAL A 253 6.73 -20.90 -3.54
CA VAL A 253 6.06 -21.45 -4.72
C VAL A 253 5.35 -22.76 -4.40
N ALA A 254 5.96 -23.63 -3.59
CA ALA A 254 5.32 -24.87 -3.15
C ALA A 254 4.05 -24.60 -2.33
N ALA A 255 4.14 -23.71 -1.33
CA ALA A 255 3.00 -23.32 -0.51
C ALA A 255 1.90 -22.64 -1.36
N ALA A 256 2.28 -21.73 -2.25
CA ALA A 256 1.35 -21.02 -3.12
C ALA A 256 0.58 -21.98 -4.04
N LYS A 257 1.26 -22.95 -4.64
CA LYS A 257 0.61 -24.01 -5.45
C LYS A 257 -0.39 -24.82 -4.61
N GLN A 258 -0.02 -25.20 -3.39
CA GLN A 258 -0.89 -25.96 -2.49
C GLN A 258 -2.16 -25.20 -2.09
N TYR A 259 -2.08 -23.89 -1.90
CA TYR A 259 -3.22 -23.05 -1.50
C TYR A 259 -3.88 -22.28 -2.65
N HIS A 260 -3.53 -22.60 -3.91
CA HIS A 260 -4.06 -21.99 -5.11
C HIS A 260 -3.87 -20.46 -5.17
N LEU A 261 -2.72 -19.98 -4.71
CA LEU A 261 -2.30 -18.59 -4.85
C LEU A 261 -1.49 -18.46 -6.13
N THR A 262 -2.09 -17.90 -7.17
CA THR A 262 -1.56 -18.01 -8.53
C THR A 262 -0.77 -16.79 -8.98
N ASP A 263 -1.04 -15.61 -8.43
CA ASP A 263 -0.49 -14.34 -8.94
C ASP A 263 0.25 -13.59 -7.85
N GLY A 264 1.45 -13.09 -8.17
CA GLY A 264 2.31 -12.45 -7.19
C GLY A 264 3.78 -12.40 -7.55
N ALA A 265 4.61 -12.12 -6.56
CA ALA A 265 6.06 -12.05 -6.71
C ALA A 265 6.80 -12.40 -5.42
N VAL A 266 7.98 -13.01 -5.55
CA VAL A 266 8.99 -13.16 -4.50
C VAL A 266 10.15 -12.23 -4.85
N ILE A 267 10.51 -11.33 -3.93
CA ILE A 267 11.41 -10.21 -4.19
C ILE A 267 12.55 -10.23 -3.18
N ALA A 268 13.77 -10.38 -3.68
CA ALA A 268 15.01 -10.47 -2.91
C ALA A 268 16.09 -9.57 -3.54
N ASN A 269 15.79 -8.27 -3.66
CA ASN A 269 16.71 -7.25 -4.20
C ASN A 269 16.70 -5.91 -3.43
N ASP A 270 16.17 -5.88 -2.19
CA ASP A 270 15.99 -4.68 -1.35
C ASP A 270 15.21 -3.50 -1.98
N LYS A 271 14.62 -3.68 -3.17
CA LYS A 271 13.80 -2.66 -3.82
C LYS A 271 12.38 -2.68 -3.29
N PHE A 272 11.76 -1.52 -3.23
CA PHE A 272 10.41 -1.40 -2.67
C PHE A 272 9.32 -1.71 -3.72
N PRO A 273 8.49 -2.76 -3.51
CA PRO A 273 7.41 -3.08 -4.42
C PRO A 273 6.30 -2.05 -4.34
N ILE A 274 5.94 -1.51 -5.51
CA ILE A 274 4.74 -0.71 -5.71
C ILE A 274 3.85 -1.44 -6.69
N LEU A 275 2.72 -1.92 -6.18
CA LEU A 275 1.73 -2.59 -6.99
C LEU A 275 0.77 -1.59 -7.64
N ARG A 276 0.45 -1.82 -8.91
CA ARG A 276 -0.55 -1.05 -9.65
C ARG A 276 -1.42 -1.97 -10.49
N SER A 277 -2.69 -1.62 -10.61
CA SER A 277 -3.56 -2.22 -11.62
C SER A 277 -3.08 -1.76 -12.99
N ARG A 278 -2.87 -2.70 -13.91
CA ARG A 278 -2.52 -2.48 -15.32
C ARG A 278 -3.32 -3.45 -16.18
N GLU A 279 -3.49 -3.13 -17.45
CA GLU A 279 -4.05 -4.08 -18.42
C GLU A 279 -3.08 -5.23 -18.64
N GLU A 280 -1.80 -4.91 -18.84
CA GLU A 280 -0.72 -5.90 -18.99
C GLU A 280 0.16 -5.97 -17.74
N SER A 281 0.47 -7.21 -17.34
CA SER A 281 1.41 -7.47 -16.25
C SER A 281 2.82 -7.02 -16.66
N SER A 282 3.49 -6.29 -15.77
CA SER A 282 4.81 -5.72 -16.05
C SER A 282 5.63 -5.58 -14.78
N ILE A 283 6.94 -5.78 -14.90
CA ILE A 283 7.90 -5.58 -13.82
C ILE A 283 8.92 -4.57 -14.32
N LYS A 284 9.04 -3.45 -13.60
CA LYS A 284 10.00 -2.40 -13.94
C LYS A 284 10.74 -1.93 -12.71
N GLU A 285 12.06 -2.02 -12.76
CA GLU A 285 12.96 -1.42 -11.78
C GLU A 285 13.18 0.05 -12.10
N ASP A 286 13.19 0.88 -11.08
CA ASP A 286 13.37 2.33 -11.18
C ASP A 286 14.01 2.84 -9.89
N GLY A 287 15.34 2.83 -9.85
CA GLY A 287 16.12 3.17 -8.65
C GLY A 287 15.77 2.28 -7.46
N GLU A 288 15.27 2.88 -6.39
CA GLU A 288 14.83 2.22 -5.14
C GLU A 288 13.45 1.56 -5.24
N ILE A 289 12.74 1.76 -6.36
CA ILE A 289 11.36 1.29 -6.55
C ILE A 289 11.32 0.10 -7.52
N LEU A 290 10.55 -0.92 -7.16
CA LEU A 290 10.14 -2.02 -8.03
C LEU A 290 8.65 -1.86 -8.39
N LYS A 291 8.35 -1.44 -9.61
CA LYS A 291 6.97 -1.27 -10.09
C LYS A 291 6.44 -2.61 -10.58
N LEU A 292 5.37 -3.09 -9.96
CA LEU A 292 4.69 -4.32 -10.33
C LEU A 292 3.29 -4.00 -10.86
N GLY A 293 3.08 -4.23 -12.15
CA GLY A 293 1.78 -4.17 -12.80
C GLY A 293 1.12 -5.54 -12.77
N PHE A 294 -0.12 -5.60 -12.30
CA PHE A 294 -0.95 -6.81 -12.33
C PHE A 294 -2.35 -6.47 -12.84
N ASN A 295 -2.95 -7.41 -13.58
CA ASN A 295 -4.36 -7.35 -13.96
C ASN A 295 -5.16 -8.39 -13.16
N PRO A 296 -5.91 -7.99 -12.11
CA PRO A 296 -6.66 -8.96 -11.32
C PRO A 296 -7.81 -9.63 -12.08
N PHE A 297 -8.19 -9.11 -13.26
CA PHE A 297 -9.26 -9.66 -14.09
C PHE A 297 -8.74 -10.62 -15.17
N GLU A 298 -7.46 -10.51 -15.52
CA GLU A 298 -6.73 -11.35 -16.46
C GLU A 298 -5.44 -11.84 -15.79
N PRO A 299 -5.57 -12.78 -14.82
CA PRO A 299 -4.44 -13.27 -14.06
C PRO A 299 -3.43 -13.98 -14.97
N THR A 300 -2.14 -13.81 -14.68
CA THR A 300 -1.06 -14.49 -15.39
C THR A 300 -0.85 -15.91 -14.89
N GLY A 301 -1.35 -16.22 -13.69
CA GLY A 301 -1.24 -17.54 -13.09
C GLY A 301 0.19 -17.92 -12.70
N ASN A 302 1.07 -16.93 -12.51
CA ASN A 302 2.45 -17.15 -12.09
C ASN A 302 2.89 -16.26 -10.92
N LEU A 303 3.83 -16.80 -10.14
CA LEU A 303 4.63 -16.03 -9.20
C LEU A 303 5.95 -15.65 -9.84
N SER A 304 6.21 -14.36 -9.97
CA SER A 304 7.48 -13.86 -10.47
C SER A 304 8.56 -13.96 -9.39
N PHE A 305 9.78 -14.31 -9.76
CA PHE A 305 10.91 -14.31 -8.82
C PHE A 305 11.94 -13.28 -9.25
N ILE A 306 12.16 -12.27 -8.40
CA ILE A 306 13.11 -11.19 -8.63
C ILE A 306 14.15 -11.27 -7.51
N SER A 307 15.42 -11.49 -7.86
CA SER A 307 16.49 -11.65 -6.86
C SER A 307 17.81 -11.06 -7.33
N GLU A 308 18.57 -10.49 -6.39
CA GLU A 308 19.90 -9.95 -6.61
C GLU A 308 20.92 -10.68 -5.71
N GLY A 309 21.44 -11.82 -6.18
CA GLY A 309 22.29 -12.71 -5.39
C GLY A 309 23.66 -12.17 -4.97
N GLU A 310 24.03 -10.96 -5.42
CA GLU A 310 25.32 -10.31 -5.14
C GLU A 310 25.38 -9.74 -3.71
N SER A 311 24.25 -9.23 -3.22
CA SER A 311 24.10 -8.65 -1.89
C SER A 311 23.11 -9.44 -1.05
N LEU A 312 23.29 -9.40 0.26
CA LEU A 312 22.35 -9.99 1.21
C LEU A 312 21.27 -8.96 1.53
N VAL A 313 20.00 -9.30 1.25
CA VAL A 313 18.86 -8.46 1.57
C VAL A 313 18.51 -8.47 3.05
N GLU A 314 17.93 -7.39 3.55
CA GLU A 314 17.41 -7.33 4.92
C GLU A 314 16.19 -8.24 5.09
N SER A 315 15.33 -8.29 4.07
CA SER A 315 14.14 -9.14 4.04
C SER A 315 13.77 -9.55 2.63
N VAL A 316 13.26 -10.77 2.47
CA VAL A 316 12.61 -11.21 1.23
C VAL A 316 11.13 -10.84 1.31
N GLN A 317 10.63 -10.12 0.33
CA GLN A 317 9.24 -9.69 0.27
C GLN A 317 8.43 -10.63 -0.60
N VAL A 318 7.35 -11.17 -0.05
CA VAL A 318 6.42 -12.06 -0.75
C VAL A 318 5.12 -11.32 -0.98
N VAL A 319 4.72 -11.24 -2.24
CA VAL A 319 3.54 -10.54 -2.70
C VAL A 319 2.55 -11.55 -3.26
N PHE A 320 1.31 -11.55 -2.77
CA PHE A 320 0.21 -12.30 -3.35
C PHE A 320 -0.89 -11.35 -3.79
N VAL A 321 -1.35 -11.46 -5.03
CA VAL A 321 -2.38 -10.58 -5.61
C VAL A 321 -3.69 -11.36 -5.75
N ALA A 322 -4.77 -10.81 -5.20
CA ALA A 322 -6.09 -11.42 -5.34
C ALA A 322 -6.62 -11.19 -6.77
N THR A 323 -7.01 -12.27 -7.41
CA THR A 323 -7.63 -12.29 -8.74
C THR A 323 -9.15 -12.15 -8.62
N LYS A 324 -9.85 -12.14 -9.77
CA LYS A 324 -11.31 -12.20 -9.81
C LYS A 324 -11.89 -13.46 -9.15
N GLU A 325 -11.14 -14.56 -9.15
CA GLU A 325 -11.57 -15.86 -8.62
C GLU A 325 -11.47 -15.93 -7.08
N ASP A 326 -10.58 -15.12 -6.52
CA ASP A 326 -10.37 -14.98 -5.07
C ASP A 326 -11.47 -14.18 -4.37
N LYS A 327 -12.28 -13.45 -5.16
CA LYS A 327 -13.38 -12.65 -4.65
C LYS A 327 -14.64 -13.50 -4.49
N THR A 328 -15.00 -13.78 -3.23
CA THR A 328 -16.28 -14.41 -2.90
C THR A 328 -17.40 -13.37 -2.75
N SER A 329 -18.65 -13.83 -2.63
CA SER A 329 -19.81 -12.96 -2.31
C SER A 329 -19.64 -12.17 -1.00
N TYR A 330 -18.78 -12.66 -0.09
CA TYR A 330 -18.50 -12.03 1.20
C TYR A 330 -17.27 -11.11 1.19
N GLY A 331 -16.45 -11.13 0.13
CA GLY A 331 -15.19 -10.39 0.03
C GLY A 331 -13.97 -11.32 -0.12
N TYR A 332 -12.81 -10.83 0.34
CA TYR A 332 -11.50 -11.47 0.18
C TYR A 332 -11.04 -12.30 1.39
N GLY A 333 -11.95 -12.61 2.33
CA GLY A 333 -11.60 -13.39 3.53
C GLY A 333 -11.04 -14.78 3.21
N LYS A 334 -11.59 -15.47 2.19
CA LYS A 334 -11.08 -16.79 1.75
C LYS A 334 -9.63 -16.70 1.26
N PHE A 335 -9.35 -15.73 0.38
CA PHE A 335 -8.01 -15.46 -0.13
C PHE A 335 -7.01 -15.20 0.98
N LEU A 336 -7.35 -14.34 1.96
CA LEU A 336 -6.42 -14.06 3.04
C LEU A 336 -6.20 -15.28 3.96
N ASN A 337 -7.22 -16.10 4.20
CA ASN A 337 -7.03 -17.38 4.91
C ASN A 337 -6.06 -18.31 4.16
N GLN A 338 -6.15 -18.38 2.82
CA GLN A 338 -5.22 -19.14 1.99
C GLN A 338 -3.79 -18.57 2.07
N VAL A 339 -3.65 -17.24 2.05
CA VAL A 339 -2.35 -16.57 2.23
C VAL A 339 -1.75 -16.87 3.60
N GLU A 340 -2.51 -16.78 4.70
CA GLU A 340 -2.01 -17.11 6.04
C GLU A 340 -1.57 -18.58 6.13
N GLN A 341 -2.33 -19.50 5.54
CA GLN A 341 -1.96 -20.92 5.50
C GLN A 341 -0.67 -21.16 4.69
N ALA A 342 -0.53 -20.49 3.54
CA ALA A 342 0.67 -20.55 2.73
C ALA A 342 1.89 -20.03 3.49
N LEU A 343 1.76 -18.87 4.15
CA LEU A 343 2.85 -18.27 4.93
C LEU A 343 3.22 -19.12 6.14
N ARG A 344 2.27 -19.79 6.80
CA ARG A 344 2.57 -20.76 7.88
C ARG A 344 3.33 -21.97 7.35
N GLN A 345 3.00 -22.46 6.16
CA GLN A 345 3.74 -23.55 5.53
C GLN A 345 5.17 -23.11 5.15
N VAL A 346 5.33 -21.91 4.60
CA VAL A 346 6.65 -21.32 4.34
C VAL A 346 7.44 -21.22 5.63
N ALA A 347 6.85 -20.70 6.70
CA ALA A 347 7.48 -20.57 8.00
C ALA A 347 7.95 -21.93 8.56
N ASN A 348 7.11 -22.97 8.47
CA ASN A 348 7.49 -24.32 8.88
C ASN A 348 8.66 -24.87 8.03
N LYS A 349 8.62 -24.65 6.71
CA LYS A 349 9.68 -25.11 5.79
C LYS A 349 11.01 -24.39 6.05
N LEU A 350 10.92 -23.11 6.40
CA LEU A 350 12.05 -22.27 6.80
C LEU A 350 12.33 -22.36 8.30
N ASP A 351 11.82 -23.35 9.04
CA ASP A 351 12.09 -23.60 10.47
C ASP A 351 11.96 -22.36 11.38
N TYR A 352 10.86 -21.62 11.25
CA TYR A 352 10.59 -20.43 12.05
C TYR A 352 10.36 -20.74 13.54
N VAL A 353 10.87 -19.84 14.38
CA VAL A 353 10.63 -19.87 15.83
C VAL A 353 9.49 -18.90 16.15
N ASN A 354 8.25 -19.38 16.05
CA ASN A 354 7.04 -18.56 16.04
C ASN A 354 6.86 -17.65 17.28
N ASP A 355 7.33 -18.06 18.46
CA ASP A 355 7.23 -17.29 19.70
C ASP A 355 8.28 -16.16 19.83
N ARG A 356 9.24 -16.09 18.90
CA ARG A 356 10.34 -15.09 18.91
C ARG A 356 10.46 -14.32 17.63
N GLU A 357 10.38 -14.99 16.50
CA GLU A 357 10.57 -14.40 15.17
C GLU A 357 9.30 -13.73 14.66
N GLU A 358 9.45 -12.70 13.85
CA GLU A 358 8.33 -11.95 13.27
C GLU A 358 8.18 -12.30 11.79
N LEU A 359 6.92 -12.47 11.36
CA LEU A 359 6.57 -12.49 9.95
C LEU A 359 5.45 -11.49 9.74
N VAL A 360 5.84 -10.28 9.33
CA VAL A 360 4.93 -9.14 9.17
C VAL A 360 4.10 -9.36 7.91
N VAL A 361 2.79 -9.37 8.07
CA VAL A 361 1.82 -9.48 6.99
C VAL A 361 1.06 -8.16 6.86
N ARG A 362 1.04 -7.62 5.64
CA ARG A 362 0.27 -6.42 5.28
C ARG A 362 -0.76 -6.74 4.23
N VAL A 363 -2.02 -6.56 4.57
CA VAL A 363 -3.14 -6.73 3.65
C VAL A 363 -3.49 -5.36 3.09
N HIS A 364 -3.49 -5.22 1.77
CA HIS A 364 -3.80 -3.99 1.06
C HIS A 364 -5.11 -4.11 0.30
N GLN A 365 -5.97 -3.11 0.42
CA GLN A 365 -7.12 -2.87 -0.45
C GLN A 365 -6.97 -1.49 -1.04
N HIS A 366 -6.94 -1.42 -2.37
CA HIS A 366 -6.75 -0.19 -3.11
C HIS A 366 -7.87 -0.01 -4.14
N ILE A 367 -8.32 1.23 -4.25
CA ILE A 367 -9.24 1.68 -5.29
C ILE A 367 -8.70 2.98 -5.87
N GLY A 368 -8.74 3.13 -7.19
CA GLY A 368 -8.39 4.37 -7.87
C GLY A 368 -9.37 4.69 -8.97
N TYR A 369 -9.68 5.96 -9.17
CA TYR A 369 -10.57 6.43 -10.23
C TYR A 369 -10.28 7.89 -10.58
N ASP A 370 -10.71 8.29 -11.77
CA ASP A 370 -10.67 9.68 -12.23
C ASP A 370 -11.95 10.38 -11.77
N LEU A 371 -11.84 11.65 -11.36
CA LEU A 371 -12.97 12.45 -10.87
C LEU A 371 -13.90 12.94 -11.97
#